data_AF-A0A0T2IJJ7-F1
#
_entry.id   AF-A0A0T2IJJ7-F1
#
_cell.length_a   1.000
_cell.length_b   1.000
_cell.length_c   1.000
_cell.angle_alpha   90.00
_cell.angle_beta   90.00
_cell.angle_gamma   90.00
#
_symmetry.space_group_name_H-M   'P 1'
#
loop_
_entity.id
_entity.type
_entity.pdbx_description
1 polymer ?
#
loop_
_entity_poly.entity_id
_entity_poly.type
_entity_poly.pdbx_seq_one_letter_code
_entity_poly.pdbx_strand_id
1 'polypeptide(L)' 'MLLSPNATVDGLGDQPKLFVASKDEPVAHVSTELAESAPGDDNVVKILAGSAHAQNIFATNLAGPVLDAMLERLKRFAPR' A
#
# COMPACT_ATOMS: atom_id res chain seq x y z
N MET A 1 14.87 -3.78 -19.41
CA MET A 1 13.46 -3.43 -19.17
C MET A 1 13.44 -2.71 -17.82
N LEU A 2 13.32 -1.38 -17.80
CA LEU A 2 13.11 -0.64 -16.55
C LEU A 2 11.67 -0.93 -16.13
N LEU A 3 11.50 -1.87 -15.20
CA LEU A 3 10.24 -1.97 -14.47
C LEU A 3 10.12 -0.65 -13.70
N SER A 4 9.10 0.15 -14.01
CA SER A 4 8.78 1.30 -13.15
C SER A 4 8.63 0.74 -11.73
N PRO A 5 9.39 1.25 -10.74
CA PRO A 5 9.30 0.76 -9.38
C PRO A 5 7.90 0.98 -8.79
N ASN A 6 7.13 1.91 -9.38
CA ASN A 6 5.75 2.20 -9.03
C ASN A 6 4.89 2.10 -10.29
N ALA A 7 3.93 1.18 -10.30
CA ALA A 7 2.82 1.21 -11.24
C ALA A 7 1.60 1.74 -10.48
N THR A 8 1.02 2.84 -10.94
CA THR A 8 -0.25 3.32 -10.41
C THR A 8 -1.32 2.30 -10.78
N VAL A 9 -2.05 1.77 -9.78
CA VAL A 9 -3.26 0.99 -10.04
C VAL A 9 -4.35 1.99 -10.40
N ASP A 10 -4.54 2.20 -11.71
CA ASP A 10 -5.60 3.04 -12.25
C ASP A 10 -6.95 2.29 -12.25
N GLY A 11 -8.06 3.02 -12.28
CA GLY A 11 -9.41 2.45 -12.37
C GLY A 11 -10.07 2.05 -11.04
N LEU A 12 -9.45 2.33 -9.89
CA LEU A 12 -10.08 2.11 -8.57
C LEU A 12 -11.06 3.24 -8.16
N GLY A 13 -11.08 4.37 -8.88
CA GLY A 13 -12.03 5.48 -8.63
C GLY A 13 -12.12 5.87 -7.15
N ASP A 14 -13.34 6.06 -6.65
CA ASP A 14 -13.59 6.46 -5.25
C ASP A 14 -13.49 5.31 -4.22
N GLN A 15 -13.07 4.10 -4.63
CA GLN A 15 -12.92 2.98 -3.70
C GLN A 15 -11.82 3.27 -2.67
N PRO A 16 -11.95 2.81 -1.41
CA PRO A 16 -10.94 3.02 -0.39
C PRO A 16 -9.64 2.24 -0.68
N LYS A 17 -8.48 2.90 -0.57
CA LYS A 17 -7.17 2.33 -0.99
C LYS A 17 -6.19 2.20 0.17
N LEU A 18 -5.44 1.10 0.18
CA LEU A 18 -4.31 0.88 1.09
C LEU A 18 -3.01 0.95 0.29
N PHE A 19 -2.16 1.94 0.60
CA PHE A 19 -0.80 2.05 0.08
C PHE A 19 0.17 1.48 1.12
N VAL A 20 1.13 0.66 0.70
CA VAL A 20 2.11 0.03 1.60
C VAL A 20 3.51 0.27 1.06
N ALA A 21 4.39 0.82 1.90
CA ALA A 21 5.77 1.11 1.55
C ALA A 21 6.72 0.74 2.69
N SER A 22 7.99 0.58 2.34
CA SER A 22 9.09 0.37 3.31
C SER A 22 9.76 1.70 3.61
N LYS A 23 10.04 1.98 4.89
CA LYS A 23 10.51 3.29 5.39
C LYS A 23 11.74 3.80 4.66
N ASP A 24 12.70 2.92 4.43
CA ASP A 24 14.02 3.26 3.88
C ASP A 24 14.13 2.85 2.40
N GLU A 25 13.01 2.53 1.73
CA GLU A 25 13.06 2.32 0.28
C GLU A 25 13.19 3.68 -0.44
N PRO A 26 13.89 3.74 -1.59
CA PRO A 26 14.15 5.00 -2.29
C PRO A 26 12.90 5.81 -2.67
N VAL A 27 11.74 5.14 -2.71
CA VAL A 27 10.46 5.69 -3.19
C VAL A 27 9.36 5.68 -2.12
N ALA A 28 9.71 5.57 -0.83
CA ALA A 28 8.72 5.52 0.26
C ALA A 28 7.72 6.71 0.23
N HIS A 29 8.22 7.91 -0.10
CA HIS A 29 7.44 9.14 -0.22
C HIS A 29 6.32 9.05 -1.27
N VAL A 30 6.52 8.28 -2.35
CA VAL A 30 5.54 8.13 -3.43
C VAL A 30 4.24 7.52 -2.91
N SER A 31 4.29 6.58 -1.94
CA SER A 31 3.08 6.00 -1.37
C SER A 31 2.24 7.00 -0.58
N THR A 32 2.88 7.98 0.05
CA THR A 32 2.18 9.07 0.74
C THR A 32 1.54 10.02 -0.27
N GLU A 33 2.29 10.46 -1.27
CA GLU A 33 1.78 11.35 -2.33
C GLU A 33 0.60 10.72 -3.10
N LEU A 34 0.66 9.41 -3.36
CA LEU A 34 -0.43 8.67 -3.99
C LEU A 34 -1.66 8.59 -3.07
N ALA A 35 -1.49 8.41 -1.77
CA ALA A 35 -2.62 8.36 -0.84
C ALA A 35 -3.32 9.73 -0.73
N GLU A 36 -2.55 10.83 -0.76
CA GLU A 36 -3.07 12.19 -0.67
C GLU A 36 -3.77 12.66 -1.96
N SER A 37 -3.28 12.21 -3.12
CA SER A 37 -3.80 12.64 -4.43
C SER A 37 -4.84 11.70 -5.03
N ALA A 38 -4.95 10.46 -4.53
CA ALA A 38 -5.92 9.51 -5.05
C ALA A 38 -7.37 9.96 -4.74
N PRO A 39 -8.31 9.75 -5.69
CA PRO A 39 -9.72 10.02 -5.46
C PRO A 39 -10.31 9.10 -4.38
N GLY A 40 -11.46 9.49 -3.82
CA GLY A 40 -12.18 8.74 -2.79
C GLY A 40 -11.72 8.99 -1.35
N ASP A 41 -12.56 8.59 -0.41
CA ASP A 41 -12.30 8.67 1.03
C ASP A 41 -11.55 7.43 1.54
N ASP A 42 -11.04 7.49 2.77
CA ASP A 42 -10.35 6.37 3.45
C ASP A 42 -9.12 5.82 2.69
N ASN A 43 -8.49 6.64 1.84
CA ASN A 43 -7.14 6.38 1.32
C ASN A 43 -6.13 6.53 2.46
N VAL A 44 -5.36 5.48 2.73
CA VAL A 44 -4.34 5.55 3.79
C VAL A 44 -3.04 4.86 3.38
N VAL A 45 -1.96 5.36 3.97
CA VAL A 45 -0.61 4.83 3.79
C VAL A 45 -0.16 4.04 5.04
N LYS A 46 0.50 2.91 4.83
CA LYS A 46 1.16 2.13 5.89
C LYS A 46 2.64 2.00 5.56
N ILE A 47 3.46 2.73 6.31
CA ILE A 47 4.92 2.68 6.20
C ILE A 47 5.46 1.66 7.22
N LEU A 48 6.21 0.67 6.75
CA LEU A 48 6.78 -0.40 7.56
C LEU A 48 8.31 -0.30 7.60
N ALA A 49 8.95 -0.87 8.62
CA ALA A 49 10.41 -0.86 8.71
C ALA A 49 11.05 -1.62 7.54
N GLY A 50 12.27 -1.23 7.13
CA GLY A 50 13.06 -1.89 6.10
C GLY A 50 13.27 -1.03 4.85
N SER A 51 14.06 -1.55 3.92
CA SER A 51 14.63 -0.78 2.80
C SER A 51 14.34 -1.36 1.43
N ALA A 52 13.77 -2.57 1.36
CA ALA A 52 13.53 -3.25 0.10
C ALA A 52 12.09 -3.05 -0.38
N HIS A 53 11.97 -2.82 -1.69
CA HIS A 53 10.68 -2.71 -2.35
C HIS A 53 9.94 -4.05 -2.33
N ALA A 54 8.63 -3.99 -2.09
CA ALA A 54 7.76 -5.16 -1.99
C ALA A 54 8.16 -6.22 -0.95
N GLN A 55 9.15 -5.98 -0.08
CA GLN A 55 9.62 -6.96 0.92
C GLN A 55 8.47 -7.50 1.81
N ASN A 56 7.44 -6.68 1.97
CA ASN A 56 6.25 -6.88 2.78
C ASN A 56 5.28 -7.94 2.20
N ILE A 57 5.49 -8.38 0.95
CA ILE A 57 4.72 -9.48 0.33
C ILE A 57 5.36 -10.86 0.53
N PHE A 58 6.65 -10.91 0.88
CA PHE A 58 7.34 -12.17 1.15
C PHE A 58 7.13 -12.59 2.60
N ALA A 59 7.30 -13.88 2.90
CA ALA A 59 7.19 -14.47 4.23
C ALA A 59 8.29 -13.95 5.19
N THR A 60 8.15 -12.69 5.59
CA THR A 60 8.98 -11.96 6.55
C THR A 60 8.15 -11.68 7.80
N ASN A 61 8.79 -11.22 8.87
CA ASN A 61 8.09 -10.72 10.06
C ASN A 61 7.20 -9.49 9.78
N LEU A 62 7.29 -8.89 8.60
CA LEU A 62 6.49 -7.74 8.18
C LEU A 62 5.24 -8.14 7.38
N ALA A 63 5.14 -9.38 6.90
CA ALA A 63 3.97 -9.85 6.16
C ALA A 63 2.70 -9.89 7.01
N GLY A 64 2.80 -10.35 8.26
CA GLY A 64 1.66 -10.41 9.19
C GLY A 64 0.95 -9.06 9.35
N PRO A 65 1.67 -7.99 9.75
CA PRO A 65 1.09 -6.66 9.86
C PRO A 65 0.43 -6.10 8.58
N VAL A 66 0.86 -6.54 7.40
CA VAL A 66 0.29 -6.13 6.11
C VAL A 66 -1.01 -6.88 5.85
N LEU A 67 -0.98 -8.20 6.04
CA LEU A 67 -2.15 -9.07 5.90
C LEU A 67 -3.26 -8.67 6.87
N ASP A 68 -2.92 -8.31 8.11
CA ASP A 68 -3.87 -7.80 9.09
C ASP A 68 -4.54 -6.50 8.61
N ALA A 69 -3.75 -5.55 8.08
CA ALA A 69 -4.28 -4.30 7.54
C ALA A 69 -5.19 -4.53 6.32
N MET A 70 -4.83 -5.47 5.44
CA MET A 70 -5.68 -5.86 4.31
C MET A 70 -6.99 -6.50 4.80
N LEU A 71 -6.91 -7.38 5.79
CA LEU A 71 -8.08 -8.06 6.36
C LEU A 71 -9.03 -7.08 7.06
N GLU A 72 -8.51 -6.10 7.81
CA GLU A 72 -9.31 -5.04 8.43
C GLU A 72 -10.08 -4.23 7.38
N ARG A 73 -9.43 -3.90 6.26
CA ARG A 73 -10.08 -3.21 5.13
C ARG A 73 -11.19 -4.04 4.51
N LEU A 74 -10.91 -5.31 4.22
CA LEU A 74 -11.90 -6.22 3.66
C LEU A 74 -13.10 -6.38 4.60
N LYS A 75 -12.88 -6.51 5.91
CA LYS A 75 -13.97 -6.57 6.90
C LYS A 75 -14.82 -5.29 6.92
N ARG A 76 -14.21 -4.12 6.67
CA ARG A 76 -14.90 -2.81 6.69
C ARG A 76 -15.65 -2.51 5.40
N PHE A 77 -15.09 -2.88 4.25
CA PHE A 77 -15.55 -2.38 2.94
C PHE A 77 -16.02 -3.47 1.98
N ALA A 78 -15.69 -4.75 2.19
CA ALA A 78 -16.18 -5.81 1.32
C ALA A 78 -17.69 -6.03 1.56
N PRO A 79 -18.52 -6.09 0.52
CA PRO A 79 -19.91 -6.48 0.65
C PRO A 79 -20.00 -7.91 1.21
N ARG A 80 -20.98 -8.14 2.09
CA ARG A 80 -21.27 -9.46 2.67
C ARG A 80 -21.95 -10.38 1.67
#